data_AF-A0A7X9P9D2-F1
#
_entry.id   AF-A0A7X9P9D2-F1
#
_cell.length_a   1.000
_cell.length_b   1.000
_cell.length_c   1.000
_cell.angle_alpha   90.00
_cell.angle_beta   90.00
_cell.angle_gamma   90.00
#
_symmetry.space_group_name_H-M   'P 1'
#
loop_
_entity.id
_entity.type
_entity.pdbx_description
1 polymer ?
#
loop_
_entity_poly.entity_id
_entity_poly.type
_entity_poly.pdbx_seq_one_letter_code
_entity_poly.pdbx_strand_id
1 'polypeptide(L)'
;TLDGGSIFPGSYDSWNWRVICPVTVDPFPAPEDPSARDTRVFLISSGTYRAVATIVVGTNTYTCGFYILAQGGGLRVELNWDTRGSGFGDTDVDLHLHKWGATTDFCTADDCYFSNCKASSYSTLDWGLAPTADLSACENAPHGEGARWVSRGSCFNPRLDVDVITCTPSVTDPTSSSFCAPENINVDNPPLYEPMRVMVNYWSAHGYVGTTNASINIYCGGALRATFGPQPLASVGSGCSAQNWLVADVMFYTGRCGELDCEIVPLVDGSGGGWVQTGTAFGPAWSTFTHAP
;
A
#
# COMPACT_ATOMS: atom_id res chain seq x y z
N THR A 1 12.36 -12.61 -8.80
CA THR A 1 13.43 -12.54 -9.82
C THR A 1 12.83 -12.80 -11.18
N LEU A 2 13.27 -12.08 -12.21
CA LEU A 2 13.00 -12.39 -13.61
C LEU A 2 14.12 -13.32 -14.09
N ASP A 3 13.79 -14.59 -14.33
CA ASP A 3 14.71 -15.64 -14.75
C ASP A 3 14.68 -15.76 -16.28
N GLY A 4 15.57 -15.02 -16.95
CA GLY A 4 15.73 -15.09 -18.40
C GLY A 4 16.39 -16.39 -18.85
N GLY A 5 17.18 -17.01 -17.97
CA GLY A 5 17.71 -18.38 -18.10
C GLY A 5 16.66 -19.38 -18.56
N SER A 6 15.53 -19.40 -17.85
CA SER A 6 14.39 -20.28 -18.10
C SER A 6 13.64 -19.99 -19.41
N ILE A 7 13.63 -18.73 -19.86
CA ILE A 7 12.90 -18.29 -21.06
C ILE A 7 13.67 -18.66 -22.33
N PHE A 8 14.97 -18.39 -22.33
CA PHE A 8 15.83 -18.68 -23.47
C PHE A 8 17.17 -19.22 -22.98
N PRO A 9 17.43 -20.55 -23.10
CA PRO A 9 18.64 -21.18 -22.57
C PRO A 9 19.91 -20.87 -23.38
N GLY A 10 19.79 -20.45 -24.64
CA GLY A 10 20.89 -20.32 -25.61
C GLY A 10 21.77 -19.07 -25.47
N SER A 11 22.75 -18.95 -26.37
CA SER A 11 23.60 -17.76 -26.50
C SER A 11 22.84 -16.60 -27.14
N TYR A 12 23.11 -15.38 -26.69
CA TYR A 12 22.47 -14.15 -27.14
C TYR A 12 23.51 -13.03 -27.25
N ASP A 13 23.23 -12.02 -28.07
CA ASP A 13 24.07 -10.83 -28.23
C ASP A 13 23.69 -9.73 -27.24
N SER A 14 22.38 -9.56 -26.99
CA SER A 14 21.88 -8.64 -25.98
C SER A 14 20.55 -9.08 -25.39
N TRP A 15 20.29 -8.57 -24.19
CA TRP A 15 19.07 -8.79 -23.43
C TRP A 15 18.53 -7.44 -22.97
N ASN A 16 17.22 -7.28 -22.94
CA ASN A 16 16.58 -6.12 -22.35
C ASN A 16 15.25 -6.49 -21.67
N TRP A 17 15.16 -6.20 -20.38
CA TRP A 17 13.93 -6.28 -19.61
C TRP A 17 13.23 -4.93 -19.55
N ARG A 18 11.91 -4.97 -19.73
CA ARG A 18 11.00 -3.87 -19.41
C ARG A 18 9.87 -4.38 -18.55
N VAL A 19 9.52 -3.62 -17.51
CA VAL A 19 8.33 -3.85 -16.70
C VAL A 19 7.29 -2.77 -17.02
N ILE A 20 6.05 -3.20 -17.22
CA ILE A 20 4.89 -2.33 -17.35
C ILE A 20 4.07 -2.50 -16.07
N CYS A 21 3.79 -1.42 -15.37
CA CYS A 21 3.01 -1.42 -14.14
C CYS A 21 1.60 -0.85 -14.35
N PRO A 22 0.70 -1.05 -13.37
CA PRO A 22 -0.58 -0.34 -13.33
C PRO A 22 -0.36 1.18 -13.30
N VAL A 23 -1.31 1.93 -13.84
CA VAL A 23 -1.27 3.41 -13.88
C VAL A 23 -1.32 4.06 -12.49
N THR A 24 -1.72 3.30 -11.48
CA THR A 24 -1.84 3.75 -10.09
C THR A 24 -0.54 3.59 -9.30
N VAL A 25 0.54 3.09 -9.92
CA VAL A 25 1.83 2.84 -9.30
C VAL A 25 2.80 3.93 -9.72
N ASP A 26 3.34 4.68 -8.76
CA ASP A 26 4.35 5.71 -8.98
C ASP A 26 5.31 5.76 -7.77
N PRO A 27 6.63 5.63 -7.95
CA PRO A 27 7.38 5.48 -9.20
C PRO A 27 7.21 4.11 -9.87
N PHE A 28 7.42 4.06 -11.18
CA PHE A 28 7.36 2.80 -11.92
C PHE A 28 8.54 1.89 -11.51
N PRO A 29 8.31 0.64 -11.08
CA PRO A 29 9.40 -0.25 -10.72
C PRO A 29 10.22 -0.63 -11.95
N ALA A 30 11.54 -0.50 -11.82
CA ALA A 30 12.50 -0.89 -12.85
C ALA A 30 13.26 -2.16 -12.43
N PRO A 31 13.67 -3.01 -13.39
CA PRO A 31 14.65 -4.05 -13.11
C PRO A 31 15.97 -3.45 -12.60
N GLU A 32 16.64 -4.13 -11.65
CA GLU A 32 17.95 -3.71 -11.13
C GLU A 32 19.01 -3.57 -12.24
N ASP A 33 19.08 -4.56 -13.13
CA ASP A 33 19.83 -4.46 -14.39
C ASP A 33 18.94 -4.97 -15.54
N PRO A 34 18.34 -4.07 -16.34
CA PRO A 34 17.51 -4.50 -17.45
C PRO A 34 18.30 -5.23 -18.53
N SER A 35 19.63 -5.11 -18.57
CA SER A 35 20.49 -5.74 -19.58
C SER A 35 21.00 -7.11 -19.15
N ALA A 36 20.87 -7.45 -17.87
CA ALA A 36 21.18 -8.78 -17.36
C ALA A 36 20.10 -9.76 -17.79
N ARG A 37 20.52 -10.98 -18.16
CA ARG A 37 19.61 -12.08 -18.49
C ARG A 37 18.69 -12.39 -17.31
N ASP A 38 19.27 -12.51 -16.12
CA ASP A 38 18.56 -12.67 -14.87
C ASP A 38 18.68 -11.38 -14.06
N THR A 39 17.54 -10.82 -13.64
CA THR A 39 17.51 -9.57 -12.88
C THR A 39 16.41 -9.62 -11.83
N ARG A 40 16.54 -8.81 -10.78
CA ARG A 40 15.47 -8.61 -9.81
C ARG A 40 14.66 -7.37 -10.20
N VAL A 41 13.41 -7.37 -9.76
CA VAL A 41 12.52 -6.21 -9.75
C VAL A 41 11.81 -6.24 -8.41
N PHE A 42 11.77 -5.10 -7.73
CA PHE A 42 10.97 -4.94 -6.53
C PHE A 42 9.64 -4.29 -6.91
N LEU A 43 8.54 -5.00 -6.70
CA LEU A 43 7.20 -4.52 -7.01
C LEU A 43 6.68 -3.75 -5.79
N ILE A 44 6.72 -2.42 -5.88
CA ILE A 44 6.42 -1.51 -4.77
C ILE A 44 4.94 -1.47 -4.35
N SER A 45 4.06 -1.90 -5.25
CA SER A 45 2.61 -1.86 -5.07
C SER A 45 2.00 -3.20 -5.45
N SER A 46 0.82 -3.48 -4.92
CA SER A 46 -0.03 -4.55 -5.41
C SER A 46 -0.59 -4.22 -6.78
N GLY A 47 -0.74 -5.24 -7.61
CA GLY A 47 -1.32 -5.11 -8.94
C GLY A 47 -0.78 -6.12 -9.93
N THR A 48 -1.26 -5.98 -11.17
CA THR A 48 -0.86 -6.80 -12.30
C THR A 48 0.20 -6.07 -13.10
N TYR A 49 1.42 -6.58 -13.06
CA TYR A 49 2.55 -6.11 -13.83
C TYR A 49 2.73 -6.98 -15.06
N ARG A 50 3.37 -6.45 -16.10
CA ARG A 50 3.80 -7.21 -17.27
C ARG A 50 5.30 -7.06 -17.46
N ALA A 51 6.03 -8.15 -17.31
CA ALA A 51 7.42 -8.22 -17.69
C ALA A 51 7.54 -8.57 -19.18
N VAL A 52 8.45 -7.89 -19.87
CA VAL A 52 8.74 -8.11 -21.29
C VAL A 52 10.26 -8.23 -21.45
N ALA A 53 10.72 -9.36 -21.98
CA ALA A 53 12.10 -9.58 -22.40
C ALA A 53 12.21 -9.36 -23.91
N THR A 54 13.21 -8.60 -24.34
CA THR A 54 13.68 -8.49 -25.73
C THR A 54 15.06 -9.12 -25.82
N ILE A 55 15.25 -10.07 -26.73
CA ILE A 55 16.47 -10.87 -26.86
C ILE A 55 16.97 -10.75 -28.30
N VAL A 56 18.23 -10.37 -28.49
CA VAL A 56 18.86 -10.30 -29.81
C VAL A 56 19.80 -11.49 -30.00
N VAL A 57 19.67 -12.20 -31.13
CA VAL A 57 20.52 -13.34 -31.50
C VAL A 57 20.84 -13.24 -33.00
N GLY A 58 22.08 -12.89 -33.32
CA GLY A 58 22.52 -12.53 -34.66
C GLY A 58 21.70 -11.36 -35.21
N THR A 59 20.99 -11.59 -36.32
CA THR A 59 20.11 -10.61 -36.94
C THR A 59 18.66 -10.68 -36.45
N ASN A 60 18.34 -11.62 -35.55
CA ASN A 60 16.99 -11.87 -35.09
C ASN A 60 16.74 -11.19 -33.75
N THR A 61 15.53 -10.63 -33.59
CA THR A 61 15.03 -10.09 -32.33
C THR A 61 13.81 -10.87 -31.90
N TYR A 62 13.84 -11.39 -30.67
CA TYR A 62 12.74 -12.11 -30.05
C TYR A 62 12.15 -11.29 -28.90
N THR A 63 10.86 -11.45 -28.66
CA THR A 63 10.17 -10.83 -27.53
C THR A 63 9.31 -11.85 -26.83
N CYS A 64 9.42 -11.91 -25.50
CA CYS A 64 8.58 -12.73 -24.62
C CYS A 64 7.97 -11.83 -23.55
N GLY A 65 6.72 -12.06 -23.16
CA GLY A 65 6.14 -11.31 -22.05
C GLY A 65 5.10 -12.11 -21.28
N PHE A 66 5.05 -11.87 -19.98
CA PHE A 66 4.17 -12.57 -19.04
C PHE A 66 3.70 -11.60 -17.95
N TYR A 67 2.60 -11.97 -17.30
CA TYR A 67 2.05 -11.20 -16.20
C TYR A 67 2.65 -11.64 -14.87
N ILE A 68 2.87 -10.68 -13.97
CA ILE A 68 3.28 -10.88 -12.59
C ILE A 68 2.19 -10.29 -11.71
N LEU A 69 1.64 -11.10 -10.82
CA LEU A 69 0.66 -10.66 -9.84
C LEU A 69 1.39 -10.38 -8.53
N ALA A 70 1.50 -9.11 -8.16
CA ALA A 70 1.91 -8.70 -6.81
C ALA A 70 0.63 -8.54 -5.99
N GLN A 71 0.31 -9.52 -5.16
CA GLN A 71 -0.96 -9.57 -4.47
C GLN A 71 -0.76 -10.19 -3.08
N GLY A 72 -1.32 -9.55 -2.05
CA GLY A 72 -1.51 -10.14 -0.73
C GLY A 72 -2.90 -10.77 -0.60
N GLY A 73 -3.07 -11.64 0.38
CA GLY A 73 -4.40 -12.04 0.85
C GLY A 73 -5.08 -10.90 1.61
N GLY A 74 -6.40 -11.02 1.85
CA GLY A 74 -7.11 -10.10 2.74
C GLY A 74 -7.25 -8.66 2.24
N LEU A 75 -7.16 -7.71 3.18
CA LEU A 75 -7.16 -6.27 2.92
C LEU A 75 -5.74 -5.77 2.71
N ARG A 76 -5.55 -4.96 1.68
CA ARG A 76 -4.40 -4.07 1.55
C ARG A 76 -4.86 -2.68 1.13
N VAL A 77 -4.38 -1.66 1.82
CA VAL A 77 -4.62 -0.26 1.51
C VAL A 77 -3.28 0.39 1.22
N GLU A 78 -3.16 1.04 0.07
CA GLU A 78 -1.93 1.75 -0.34
C GLU A 78 -2.20 3.24 -0.51
N LEU A 79 -1.42 4.04 0.21
CA LEU A 79 -1.41 5.51 0.17
C LEU A 79 -0.22 5.99 -0.68
N ASN A 80 -0.51 6.90 -1.61
CA ASN A 80 0.48 7.67 -2.36
C ASN A 80 0.10 9.15 -2.35
N TRP A 81 1.09 10.04 -2.41
CA TRP A 81 0.88 11.48 -2.53
C TRP A 81 1.95 12.14 -3.39
N ASP A 82 1.59 13.25 -4.03
CA ASP A 82 2.42 13.93 -5.03
C ASP A 82 3.60 14.72 -4.47
N THR A 83 3.56 15.10 -3.19
CA THR A 83 4.64 15.80 -2.49
C THR A 83 5.58 14.87 -1.73
N ARG A 84 5.50 13.55 -1.97
CA ARG A 84 6.36 12.54 -1.35
C ARG A 84 7.78 12.58 -1.91
N GLY A 85 8.76 12.65 -1.01
CA GLY A 85 10.16 12.47 -1.34
C GLY A 85 10.89 13.75 -1.77
N SER A 86 12.22 13.64 -1.75
CA SER A 86 13.13 14.75 -1.90
C SER A 86 12.94 15.46 -3.24
N GLY A 87 12.69 16.76 -3.20
CA GLY A 87 12.42 17.58 -4.39
C GLY A 87 10.93 17.74 -4.74
N PHE A 88 10.02 17.06 -4.04
CA PHE A 88 8.57 17.15 -4.24
C PHE A 88 7.83 17.83 -3.08
N GLY A 89 8.47 17.95 -1.91
CA GLY A 89 7.96 18.67 -0.75
C GLY A 89 8.30 17.98 0.57
N ASP A 90 8.50 16.66 0.54
CA ASP A 90 8.78 15.82 1.72
C ASP A 90 7.70 15.94 2.80
N THR A 91 6.44 16.15 2.41
CA THR A 91 5.34 16.17 3.38
C THR A 91 5.12 14.78 3.95
N ASP A 92 4.83 14.74 5.24
CA ASP A 92 4.48 13.54 5.97
C ASP A 92 2.97 13.32 5.90
N VAL A 93 2.55 12.19 5.34
CA VAL A 93 1.14 11.83 5.18
C VAL A 93 0.97 10.39 5.64
N ASP A 94 0.25 10.22 6.74
CA ASP A 94 0.05 8.93 7.39
C ASP A 94 -1.22 8.24 6.91
N LEU A 95 -1.14 6.91 6.83
CA LEU A 95 -2.28 6.03 6.62
C LEU A 95 -2.81 5.51 7.95
N HIS A 96 -4.12 5.58 8.10
CA HIS A 96 -4.85 5.11 9.27
C HIS A 96 -5.90 4.07 8.87
N LEU A 97 -6.05 3.06 9.72
CA LEU A 97 -7.13 2.08 9.63
C LEU A 97 -7.81 1.97 10.99
N HIS A 98 -9.10 2.27 11.04
CA HIS A 98 -9.90 2.18 12.25
C HIS A 98 -10.61 0.82 12.36
N LYS A 99 -10.63 0.27 13.57
CA LYS A 99 -11.28 -0.98 13.94
C LYS A 99 -12.80 -0.89 13.77
N TRP A 100 -13.41 -2.01 13.41
CA TRP A 100 -14.86 -2.18 13.38
C TRP A 100 -15.50 -2.05 14.77
N GLY A 101 -16.81 -1.82 14.81
CA GLY A 101 -17.61 -1.84 16.05
C GLY A 101 -17.33 -0.69 17.03
N ALA A 102 -16.32 0.12 16.79
CA ALA A 102 -15.98 1.32 17.56
C ALA A 102 -16.26 2.58 16.74
N THR A 103 -16.54 3.69 17.43
CA THR A 103 -16.63 5.05 16.85
C THR A 103 -15.83 6.02 17.70
N THR A 104 -14.76 5.52 18.31
CA THR A 104 -13.78 6.31 19.05
C THR A 104 -13.05 7.24 18.12
N ASP A 105 -12.39 8.23 18.70
CA ASP A 105 -11.47 9.07 17.97
C ASP A 105 -10.31 8.25 17.35
N PHE A 106 -9.80 8.70 16.21
CA PHE A 106 -8.53 8.26 15.65
C PHE A 106 -7.37 8.56 16.59
N CYS A 107 -6.24 7.89 16.36
CA CYS A 107 -5.07 7.88 17.25
C CYS A 107 -5.37 7.38 18.67
N THR A 108 -6.27 6.42 18.77
CA THR A 108 -6.55 5.68 20.00
C THR A 108 -6.20 4.20 19.82
N ALA A 109 -6.59 3.34 20.75
CA ALA A 109 -6.34 1.90 20.66
C ALA A 109 -7.12 1.21 19.53
N ASP A 110 -8.14 1.86 18.98
CA ASP A 110 -8.93 1.34 17.87
C ASP A 110 -8.42 1.83 16.49
N ASP A 111 -7.26 2.49 16.46
CA ASP A 111 -6.64 3.01 15.23
C ASP A 111 -5.25 2.41 15.00
N CYS A 112 -5.03 1.91 13.79
CA CYS A 112 -3.76 1.37 13.31
C CYS A 112 -3.06 2.42 12.46
N TYR A 113 -1.90 2.90 12.92
CA TYR A 113 -1.09 3.92 12.23
C TYR A 113 0.40 3.80 12.60
N PHE A 114 1.26 4.72 12.12
CA PHE A 114 2.71 4.60 12.24
C PHE A 114 3.22 4.30 13.67
N SER A 115 2.54 4.83 14.69
CA SER A 115 3.01 4.76 16.08
C SER A 115 2.76 3.43 16.79
N ASN A 116 1.86 2.58 16.26
CA ASN A 116 1.45 1.35 16.96
C ASN A 116 1.31 0.12 16.06
N CYS A 117 1.37 0.30 14.73
CA CYS A 117 1.02 -0.73 13.76
C CYS A 117 2.19 -1.20 12.87
N LYS A 118 3.31 -0.48 12.90
CA LYS A 118 4.53 -0.85 12.18
C LYS A 118 5.41 -1.76 13.04
N ALA A 119 6.18 -2.67 12.45
CA ALA A 119 6.93 -3.65 13.24
C ALA A 119 7.81 -2.96 14.28
N SER A 120 8.55 -1.90 13.94
CA SER A 120 9.37 -1.16 14.89
C SER A 120 8.64 -0.49 16.06
N SER A 121 7.34 -0.21 15.93
CA SER A 121 6.51 0.48 16.93
C SER A 121 5.38 -0.38 17.52
N TYR A 122 5.21 -1.60 17.02
CA TYR A 122 4.16 -2.52 17.46
C TYR A 122 4.32 -2.90 18.93
N SER A 123 3.39 -2.44 19.76
CA SER A 123 3.47 -2.61 21.21
C SER A 123 2.13 -2.80 21.93
N THR A 124 1.04 -2.21 21.42
CA THR A 124 -0.24 -2.16 22.16
C THR A 124 -1.48 -2.45 21.33
N LEU A 125 -1.37 -2.69 20.02
CA LEU A 125 -2.53 -2.91 19.19
C LEU A 125 -3.02 -4.35 19.30
N ASP A 126 -4.25 -4.53 19.80
CA ASP A 126 -4.91 -5.83 19.86
C ASP A 126 -6.36 -5.69 19.39
N TRP A 127 -6.58 -6.11 18.15
CA TRP A 127 -7.92 -6.17 17.55
C TRP A 127 -8.56 -7.55 17.68
N GLY A 128 -7.91 -8.49 18.39
CA GLY A 128 -8.34 -9.89 18.48
C GLY A 128 -8.13 -10.68 17.19
N LEU A 129 -7.38 -10.15 16.22
CA LEU A 129 -7.06 -10.83 14.98
C LEU A 129 -5.84 -11.73 15.16
N ALA A 130 -5.94 -12.96 14.67
CA ALA A 130 -4.82 -13.87 14.69
C ALA A 130 -3.68 -13.35 13.78
N PRO A 131 -2.41 -13.46 14.23
CA PRO A 131 -1.29 -13.15 13.38
C PRO A 131 -1.10 -14.23 12.31
N THR A 132 -0.57 -13.85 11.15
CA THR A 132 -0.21 -14.77 10.08
C THR A 132 1.16 -15.38 10.35
N ALA A 133 1.21 -16.71 10.47
CA ALA A 133 2.45 -17.43 10.76
C ALA A 133 3.39 -17.54 9.55
N ASP A 134 2.85 -17.47 8.33
CA ASP A 134 3.65 -17.45 7.10
C ASP A 134 4.31 -16.08 6.93
N LEU A 135 5.61 -16.02 7.22
CA LEU A 135 6.41 -14.80 7.16
C LEU A 135 6.53 -14.23 5.74
N SER A 136 6.28 -15.02 4.69
CA SER A 136 6.33 -14.51 3.31
C SER A 136 5.34 -13.37 3.07
N ALA A 137 4.30 -13.25 3.91
CA ALA A 137 3.33 -12.16 3.88
C ALA A 137 3.89 -10.78 4.31
N CYS A 138 5.02 -10.73 5.03
CA CYS A 138 5.58 -9.48 5.55
C CYS A 138 7.10 -9.40 5.58
N GLU A 139 7.85 -10.48 5.28
CA GLU A 139 9.32 -10.51 5.35
C GLU A 139 10.01 -9.53 4.39
N ASN A 140 9.29 -9.11 3.34
CA ASN A 140 9.76 -8.17 2.33
C ASN A 140 9.23 -6.74 2.54
N ALA A 141 8.61 -6.45 3.69
CA ALA A 141 8.15 -5.11 4.02
C ALA A 141 9.33 -4.10 3.95
N PRO A 142 9.16 -2.93 3.28
CA PRO A 142 10.23 -1.97 3.04
C PRO A 142 10.87 -1.39 4.32
N HIS A 143 11.94 -0.60 4.13
CA HIS A 143 12.62 0.15 5.21
C HIS A 143 13.15 -0.73 6.34
N GLY A 144 13.40 -2.01 6.05
CA GLY A 144 13.86 -3.00 7.02
C GLY A 144 12.77 -3.50 7.99
N GLU A 145 11.52 -3.09 7.82
CA GLU A 145 10.41 -3.58 8.63
C GLU A 145 10.18 -5.08 8.43
N GLY A 146 10.47 -5.62 7.24
CA GLY A 146 10.35 -7.04 6.97
C GLY A 146 11.25 -7.90 7.87
N ALA A 147 12.50 -7.51 8.06
CA ALA A 147 13.41 -8.18 9.00
C ALA A 147 12.93 -8.08 10.47
N ARG A 148 12.25 -6.98 10.81
CA ARG A 148 11.67 -6.75 12.15
C ARG A 148 10.43 -7.61 12.38
N TRP A 149 9.62 -7.86 11.35
CA TRP A 149 8.52 -8.83 11.39
C TRP A 149 9.03 -10.26 11.54
N VAL A 150 10.07 -10.64 10.78
CA VAL A 150 10.74 -11.95 10.91
C VAL A 150 11.24 -12.15 12.35
N SER A 151 11.85 -11.14 12.95
CA SER A 151 12.31 -11.17 14.34
C SER A 151 11.18 -11.36 15.36
N ARG A 152 9.96 -10.88 15.05
CA ARG A 152 8.75 -11.11 15.86
C ARG A 152 8.15 -12.50 15.69
N GLY A 153 8.50 -13.20 14.60
CA GLY A 153 8.09 -14.58 14.32
C GLY A 153 6.70 -14.74 13.70
N SER A 154 5.99 -13.64 13.40
CA SER A 154 4.73 -13.65 12.63
C SER A 154 4.39 -12.25 12.11
N CYS A 155 3.51 -12.20 11.10
CA CYS A 155 2.95 -10.97 10.56
C CYS A 155 1.67 -10.62 11.34
N PHE A 156 1.68 -9.57 12.14
CA PHE A 156 0.51 -9.18 12.95
C PHE A 156 -0.59 -8.53 12.10
N ASN A 157 -1.81 -8.50 12.63
CA ASN A 157 -3.00 -7.98 11.96
C ASN A 157 -3.78 -7.03 12.90
N PRO A 158 -4.13 -5.81 12.45
CA PRO A 158 -3.62 -5.15 11.25
C PRO A 158 -2.12 -4.85 11.38
N ARG A 159 -1.46 -4.55 10.26
CA ARG A 159 -0.07 -4.07 10.24
C ARG A 159 0.16 -2.99 9.21
N LEU A 160 1.03 -2.04 9.55
CA LEU A 160 1.63 -1.08 8.63
C LEU A 160 3.00 -1.64 8.18
N ASP A 161 3.18 -1.92 6.90
CA ASP A 161 4.45 -2.49 6.42
C ASP A 161 5.55 -1.44 6.27
N VAL A 162 5.17 -0.18 6.02
CA VAL A 162 6.10 0.95 5.91
C VAL A 162 5.34 2.23 6.24
N ASP A 163 5.97 3.14 6.97
CA ASP A 163 5.55 4.54 7.08
C ASP A 163 6.64 5.38 6.41
N VAL A 164 6.24 6.21 5.44
CA VAL A 164 7.18 6.95 4.58
C VAL A 164 7.13 8.43 4.91
N ILE A 165 7.91 8.80 5.91
CA ILE A 165 8.12 10.20 6.32
C ILE A 165 8.83 11.02 5.24
N THR A 166 9.94 10.49 4.71
CA THR A 166 10.74 11.08 3.62
C THR A 166 11.36 9.97 2.78
N CYS A 167 11.68 10.25 1.52
CA CYS A 167 12.37 9.29 0.65
C CYS A 167 13.17 9.99 -0.44
N THR A 168 14.02 9.25 -1.16
CA THR A 168 14.81 9.74 -2.28
C THR A 168 14.44 8.92 -3.52
N PRO A 169 13.84 9.53 -4.56
CA PRO A 169 13.33 8.81 -5.74
C PRO A 169 14.37 7.96 -6.48
N SER A 170 15.66 8.29 -6.38
CA SER A 170 16.74 7.54 -7.02
C SER A 170 17.21 6.30 -6.23
N VAL A 171 16.74 6.13 -4.99
CA VAL A 171 17.08 4.96 -4.16
C VAL A 171 16.21 3.77 -4.60
N THR A 172 16.87 2.68 -4.98
CA THR A 172 16.22 1.47 -5.48
C THR A 172 16.28 0.29 -4.51
N ASP A 173 17.09 0.38 -3.45
CA ASP A 173 17.16 -0.64 -2.40
C ASP A 173 15.93 -0.53 -1.48
N PRO A 174 15.01 -1.51 -1.49
CA PRO A 174 13.77 -1.45 -0.71
C PRO A 174 13.99 -1.52 0.81
N THR A 175 15.18 -1.94 1.25
CA THR A 175 15.52 -2.02 2.67
C THR A 175 16.05 -0.70 3.23
N SER A 176 16.42 0.24 2.34
CA SER A 176 16.86 1.58 2.72
C SER A 176 15.70 2.40 3.30
N SER A 177 15.96 3.16 4.37
CA SER A 177 15.01 4.14 4.91
C SER A 177 14.71 5.30 3.95
N SER A 178 15.52 5.47 2.89
CA SER A 178 15.30 6.48 1.86
C SER A 178 14.56 5.93 0.63
N PHE A 179 14.11 4.69 0.66
CA PHE A 179 13.36 4.10 -0.47
C PHE A 179 11.96 4.69 -0.56
N CYS A 180 11.51 5.10 -1.76
CA CYS A 180 10.14 5.55 -1.95
C CYS A 180 9.21 4.36 -2.16
N ALA A 181 8.22 4.20 -1.28
CA ALA A 181 7.16 3.20 -1.40
C ALA A 181 5.80 3.83 -1.04
N PRO A 182 4.69 3.27 -1.54
CA PRO A 182 3.38 3.52 -0.95
C PRO A 182 3.38 3.13 0.53
N GLU A 183 2.92 4.04 1.36
CA GLU A 183 2.55 3.68 2.72
C GLU A 183 1.38 2.71 2.67
N ASN A 184 1.43 1.63 3.44
CA ASN A 184 0.41 0.59 3.30
C ASN A 184 0.09 -0.18 4.59
N ILE A 185 -1.21 -0.39 4.81
CA ILE A 185 -1.76 -1.22 5.87
C ILE A 185 -2.32 -2.51 5.27
N ASN A 186 -2.06 -3.63 5.93
CA ASN A 186 -2.58 -4.95 5.56
C ASN A 186 -3.35 -5.58 6.72
N VAL A 187 -4.39 -6.35 6.37
CA VAL A 187 -5.10 -7.27 7.26
C VAL A 187 -5.24 -8.58 6.48
N ASP A 188 -4.39 -9.57 6.76
CA ASP A 188 -4.32 -10.79 5.95
C ASP A 188 -5.62 -11.63 6.05
N ASN A 189 -6.21 -11.64 7.25
CA ASN A 189 -7.44 -12.36 7.57
C ASN A 189 -8.47 -11.37 8.12
N PRO A 190 -9.07 -10.54 7.25
CA PRO A 190 -10.03 -9.54 7.69
C PRO A 190 -11.30 -10.23 8.21
N PRO A 191 -11.90 -9.73 9.31
CA PRO A 191 -13.15 -10.27 9.80
C PRO A 191 -14.27 -10.06 8.77
N LEU A 192 -15.13 -11.07 8.62
CA LEU A 192 -16.29 -10.97 7.72
C LEU A 192 -17.38 -10.13 8.38
N TYR A 193 -18.04 -9.30 7.58
CA TYR A 193 -19.17 -8.45 7.98
C TYR A 193 -18.85 -7.40 9.05
N GLU A 194 -17.57 -7.13 9.25
CA GLU A 194 -17.07 -6.17 10.23
C GLU A 194 -16.32 -5.05 9.48
N PRO A 195 -16.88 -3.83 9.37
CA PRO A 195 -16.30 -2.79 8.53
C PRO A 195 -15.10 -2.11 9.20
N MET A 196 -14.06 -1.84 8.42
CA MET A 196 -12.91 -1.04 8.83
C MET A 196 -12.92 0.30 8.07
N ARG A 197 -12.51 1.39 8.72
CA ARG A 197 -12.49 2.73 8.10
C ARG A 197 -11.08 3.14 7.72
N VAL A 198 -10.90 3.55 6.47
CA VAL A 198 -9.63 4.09 5.95
C VAL A 198 -9.61 5.61 6.10
N MET A 199 -8.52 6.14 6.63
CA MET A 199 -8.29 7.59 6.77
C MET A 199 -6.85 7.96 6.36
N VAL A 200 -6.68 9.14 5.78
CA VAL A 200 -5.39 9.74 5.43
C VAL A 200 -5.18 11.01 6.24
N ASN A 201 -4.05 11.12 6.93
CA ASN A 201 -3.71 12.24 7.82
C ASN A 201 -2.53 13.04 7.24
N TYR A 202 -2.67 14.37 7.10
CA TYR A 202 -1.57 15.27 6.73
C TYR A 202 -0.66 15.53 7.93
N TRP A 203 0.06 14.52 8.41
CA TRP A 203 0.77 14.58 9.68
C TRP A 203 1.67 15.82 9.86
N SER A 204 2.44 16.17 8.82
CA SER A 204 3.39 17.28 8.85
C SER A 204 3.73 17.83 7.46
N ALA A 205 3.88 19.15 7.35
CA ALA A 205 4.33 19.79 6.12
C ALA A 205 5.84 19.68 5.87
N HIS A 206 6.65 19.43 6.90
CA HIS A 206 8.12 19.54 6.82
C HIS A 206 8.64 20.83 6.16
N GLY A 207 7.91 21.93 6.31
CA GLY A 207 8.26 23.23 5.72
C GLY A 207 7.79 23.41 4.27
N TYR A 208 7.14 22.42 3.67
CA TYR A 208 6.47 22.56 2.38
C TYR A 208 5.34 23.60 2.45
N VAL A 209 5.24 24.43 1.41
CA VAL A 209 4.18 25.42 1.25
C VAL A 209 3.44 25.10 -0.05
N GLY A 210 2.23 24.57 0.07
CA GLY A 210 1.41 24.17 -1.06
C GLY A 210 0.32 23.19 -0.63
N THR A 211 -0.27 22.54 -1.62
CA THR A 211 -1.29 21.50 -1.45
C THR A 211 -0.64 20.15 -1.73
N THR A 212 -0.87 19.18 -0.86
CA THR A 212 -0.54 17.77 -1.12
C THR A 212 -1.78 17.07 -1.63
N ASN A 213 -1.65 16.32 -2.71
CA ASN A 213 -2.72 15.51 -3.28
C ASN A 213 -2.47 14.04 -2.96
N ALA A 214 -3.29 13.49 -2.06
CA ALA A 214 -3.23 12.10 -1.66
C ALA A 214 -4.13 11.22 -2.54
N SER A 215 -3.76 9.96 -2.69
CA SER A 215 -4.50 8.93 -3.42
C SER A 215 -4.41 7.60 -2.69
N ILE A 216 -5.49 6.82 -2.76
CA ILE A 216 -5.62 5.53 -2.08
C ILE A 216 -6.01 4.46 -3.09
N ASN A 217 -5.32 3.32 -3.04
CA ASN A 217 -5.78 2.09 -3.67
C ASN A 217 -6.19 1.09 -2.60
N ILE A 218 -7.36 0.47 -2.76
CA ILE A 218 -7.86 -0.58 -1.86
C ILE A 218 -7.92 -1.89 -2.63
N TYR A 219 -7.29 -2.91 -2.07
CA TYR A 219 -7.23 -4.25 -2.60
C TYR A 219 -7.92 -5.23 -1.65
N CYS A 220 -8.70 -6.13 -2.22
CA CYS A 220 -9.42 -7.17 -1.49
C CYS A 220 -9.16 -8.52 -2.12
N GLY A 221 -8.64 -9.46 -1.34
CA GLY A 221 -8.19 -10.76 -1.85
C GLY A 221 -7.13 -10.62 -2.94
N GLY A 222 -6.32 -9.56 -2.90
CA GLY A 222 -5.30 -9.24 -3.90
C GLY A 222 -5.79 -8.48 -5.13
N ALA A 223 -7.10 -8.35 -5.36
CA ALA A 223 -7.64 -7.60 -6.49
C ALA A 223 -7.83 -6.12 -6.14
N LEU A 224 -7.40 -5.21 -7.02
CA LEU A 224 -7.73 -3.78 -6.89
C LEU A 224 -9.25 -3.61 -7.00
N ARG A 225 -9.88 -3.09 -5.95
CA ARG A 225 -11.33 -2.87 -5.87
C ARG A 225 -11.74 -1.41 -5.94
N ALA A 226 -10.88 -0.51 -5.46
CA ALA A 226 -11.12 0.93 -5.55
C ALA A 226 -9.83 1.73 -5.66
N THR A 227 -9.90 2.85 -6.36
CA THR A 227 -8.91 3.92 -6.36
C THR A 227 -9.63 5.21 -6.03
N PHE A 228 -9.12 5.95 -5.04
CA PHE A 228 -9.64 7.25 -4.60
C PHE A 228 -8.60 8.34 -4.76
N GLY A 229 -9.07 9.57 -4.96
CA GLY A 229 -8.24 10.76 -5.15
C GLY A 229 -8.00 11.10 -6.63
N PRO A 230 -7.15 12.12 -6.91
CA PRO A 230 -6.40 12.91 -5.94
C PRO A 230 -7.30 13.71 -5.00
N GLN A 231 -7.05 13.61 -3.69
CA GLN A 231 -7.71 14.42 -2.66
C GLN A 231 -6.72 15.49 -2.16
N PRO A 232 -7.04 16.78 -2.32
CA PRO A 232 -6.21 17.84 -1.77
C PRO A 232 -6.28 17.85 -0.24
N LEU A 233 -5.09 17.94 0.36
CA LEU A 233 -4.85 18.11 1.78
C LEU A 233 -3.93 19.31 2.01
N ALA A 234 -4.17 20.01 3.11
CA ALA A 234 -3.49 21.22 3.50
C ALA A 234 -2.88 21.08 4.90
N SER A 235 -1.77 21.79 5.11
CA SER A 235 -1.14 21.92 6.42
C SER A 235 -1.99 22.78 7.35
N VAL A 236 -2.97 22.15 8.00
CA VAL A 236 -3.75 22.73 9.09
C VAL A 236 -3.63 21.81 10.29
N GLY A 237 -3.32 22.36 11.47
CA GLY A 237 -3.01 21.54 12.65
C GLY A 237 -1.68 20.79 12.54
N SER A 238 -1.49 19.78 13.40
CA SER A 238 -0.34 18.87 13.35
C SER A 238 -0.67 17.53 14.01
N GLY A 239 0.03 16.48 13.59
CA GLY A 239 -0.23 15.13 14.08
C GLY A 239 -1.67 14.68 13.84
N CYS A 240 -2.25 13.94 14.78
CA CYS A 240 -3.64 13.48 14.70
C CYS A 240 -4.70 14.60 14.67
N SER A 241 -4.31 15.82 15.05
CA SER A 241 -5.18 16.99 14.97
C SER A 241 -5.15 17.67 13.60
N ALA A 242 -4.32 17.18 12.68
CA ALA A 242 -4.17 17.74 11.34
C ALA A 242 -5.41 17.48 10.47
N GLN A 243 -5.31 17.83 9.18
CA GLN A 243 -6.36 17.52 8.23
C GLN A 243 -6.42 16.02 7.96
N ASN A 244 -7.63 15.48 8.07
CA ASN A 244 -7.94 14.07 7.92
C ASN A 244 -8.94 13.90 6.79
N TRP A 245 -8.60 13.08 5.79
CA TRP A 245 -9.52 12.63 4.77
C TRP A 245 -10.02 11.24 5.14
N LEU A 246 -11.32 11.14 5.45
CA LEU A 246 -12.00 9.86 5.65
C LEU A 246 -12.35 9.31 4.28
N VAL A 247 -11.74 8.19 3.90
CA VAL A 247 -11.73 7.72 2.51
C VAL A 247 -12.91 6.82 2.22
N ALA A 248 -13.00 5.70 2.95
CA ALA A 248 -14.02 4.69 2.74
C ALA A 248 -14.14 3.77 3.96
N ASP A 249 -15.30 3.14 4.09
CA ASP A 249 -15.47 1.96 4.91
C ASP A 249 -15.35 0.71 4.03
N VAL A 250 -14.62 -0.30 4.51
CA VAL A 250 -14.36 -1.56 3.79
C VAL A 250 -14.84 -2.73 4.64
N MET A 251 -15.72 -3.56 4.10
CA MET A 251 -16.25 -4.73 4.79
C MET A 251 -16.05 -5.98 3.93
N PHE A 252 -15.47 -7.02 4.53
CA PHE A 252 -15.22 -8.28 3.83
C PHE A 252 -16.42 -9.22 3.91
N TYR A 253 -16.61 -10.00 2.85
CA TYR A 253 -17.62 -11.06 2.77
C TYR A 253 -17.07 -12.26 1.98
N THR A 254 -17.74 -13.40 2.08
CA THR A 254 -17.45 -14.55 1.22
C THR A 254 -18.31 -14.46 -0.04
N GLY A 255 -17.65 -14.39 -1.20
CA GLY A 255 -18.29 -14.36 -2.51
C GLY A 255 -18.99 -15.68 -2.84
N ARG A 256 -19.71 -15.70 -3.95
CA ARG A 256 -20.56 -16.84 -4.33
C ARG A 256 -19.78 -18.12 -4.62
N CYS A 257 -18.50 -17.99 -4.98
CA CYS A 257 -17.61 -19.12 -5.26
C CYS A 257 -16.68 -19.45 -4.07
N GLY A 258 -16.92 -18.86 -2.90
CA GLY A 258 -16.10 -19.06 -1.71
C GLY A 258 -14.86 -18.17 -1.62
N GLU A 259 -14.68 -17.26 -2.58
CA GLU A 259 -13.60 -16.28 -2.59
C GLU A 259 -13.79 -15.22 -1.49
N LEU A 260 -12.67 -14.74 -0.94
CA LEU A 260 -12.68 -13.58 -0.06
C LEU A 260 -12.77 -12.31 -0.92
N ASP A 261 -13.81 -11.50 -0.69
CA ASP A 261 -14.02 -10.23 -1.40
C ASP A 261 -14.49 -9.15 -0.42
N CYS A 262 -14.63 -7.92 -0.89
CA CYS A 262 -15.08 -6.81 -0.05
C CYS A 262 -16.08 -5.89 -0.76
N GLU A 263 -16.92 -5.26 0.05
CA GLU A 263 -17.73 -4.11 -0.32
C GLU A 263 -17.04 -2.85 0.22
N ILE A 264 -16.91 -1.83 -0.62
CA ILE A 264 -16.26 -0.56 -0.29
C ILE A 264 -17.30 0.55 -0.44
N VAL A 265 -17.56 1.27 0.63
CA VAL A 265 -18.46 2.43 0.63
C VAL A 265 -17.64 3.70 0.80
N PRO A 266 -17.55 4.57 -0.22
CA PRO A 266 -16.80 5.82 -0.12
C PRO A 266 -17.46 6.78 0.86
N LEU A 267 -16.63 7.48 1.63
CA LEU A 267 -17.07 8.54 2.53
C LEU A 267 -16.97 9.88 1.81
N VAL A 268 -18.12 10.46 1.50
CA VAL A 268 -18.24 11.72 0.78
C VAL A 268 -18.97 12.76 1.61
N ASP A 269 -18.59 14.02 1.46
CA ASP A 269 -19.26 15.15 2.08
C ASP A 269 -20.61 15.47 1.40
N GLY A 270 -21.32 16.48 1.91
CA GLY A 270 -22.63 16.89 1.37
C GLY A 270 -22.59 17.41 -0.08
N SER A 271 -21.41 17.66 -0.64
CA SER A 271 -21.22 18.04 -2.04
C SER A 271 -20.89 16.85 -2.95
N GLY A 272 -20.64 15.67 -2.38
CA GLY A 272 -20.13 14.50 -3.08
C GLY A 272 -18.60 14.47 -3.24
N GLY A 273 -17.88 15.43 -2.67
CA GLY A 273 -16.42 15.42 -2.57
C GLY A 273 -15.93 14.50 -1.45
N GLY A 274 -14.63 14.23 -1.37
CA GLY A 274 -14.07 13.43 -0.27
C GLY A 274 -14.35 14.05 1.09
N TRP A 275 -14.71 13.23 2.09
CA TRP A 275 -14.98 13.73 3.44
C TRP A 275 -13.69 14.17 4.13
N VAL A 276 -13.48 15.48 4.24
CA VAL A 276 -12.31 16.05 4.90
C VAL A 276 -12.71 16.78 6.17
N GLN A 277 -11.96 16.54 7.24
CA GLN A 277 -12.16 17.17 8.54
C GLN A 277 -10.81 17.54 9.19
N THR A 278 -10.86 18.22 10.32
CA THR A 278 -9.69 18.51 11.16
C THR A 278 -9.94 17.95 12.55
N GLY A 279 -8.92 17.37 13.18
CA GLY A 279 -9.07 16.73 14.49
C GLY A 279 -9.36 15.24 14.42
N THR A 280 -9.38 14.61 15.59
CA THR A 280 -9.35 13.16 15.78
C THR A 280 -10.71 12.47 15.66
N ALA A 281 -11.79 13.20 15.41
CA ALA A 281 -13.13 12.63 15.44
C ALA A 281 -13.29 11.44 14.49
N PHE A 282 -14.11 10.45 14.85
CA PHE A 282 -14.43 9.32 13.97
C PHE A 282 -15.06 9.73 12.63
N GLY A 283 -15.78 10.86 12.61
CA GLY A 283 -16.48 11.39 11.44
C GLY A 283 -17.94 10.93 11.35
N PRO A 284 -18.48 10.66 10.14
CA PRO A 284 -19.86 10.22 9.98
C PRO A 284 -20.07 8.84 10.60
N ALA A 285 -21.32 8.44 10.78
CA ALA A 285 -21.63 7.06 11.18
C ALA A 285 -21.00 6.03 10.22
N TRP A 286 -20.88 4.79 10.67
CA TRP A 286 -20.52 3.67 9.80
C TRP A 286 -21.45 3.60 8.58
N SER A 287 -20.86 3.29 7.44
CA SER A 287 -21.60 3.08 6.20
C SER A 287 -22.57 1.90 6.31
N THR A 288 -23.65 1.96 5.54
CA THR A 288 -24.55 0.82 5.35
C THR A 288 -24.01 -0.06 4.24
N PHE A 289 -23.89 -1.36 4.51
CA PHE A 289 -23.47 -2.36 3.53
C PHE A 289 -24.64 -3.18 3.02
N THR A 290 -24.51 -3.68 1.79
CA THR A 290 -25.53 -4.51 1.14
C THR A 290 -25.38 -5.99 1.46
N HIS A 291 -24.16 -6.45 1.76
CA HIS A 291 -23.90 -7.81 2.21
C HIS A 291 -24.18 -7.96 3.71
N ALA A 292 -24.80 -9.08 4.09
CA ALA A 292 -25.11 -9.42 5.47
C ALA A 292 -24.65 -10.86 5.77
N PRO A 293 -24.46 -11.22 7.06
CA PRO A 293 -24.13 -12.58 7.49
C PRO A 293 -25.14 -13.65 7.03
#